data_AF-A0A409X9M2-F1
#
_entry.id   AF-A0A409X9M2-F1
#
_cell.length_a   1.000
_cell.length_b   1.000
_cell.length_c   1.000
_cell.angle_alpha   90.00
_cell.angle_beta   90.00
_cell.angle_gamma   90.00
#
_symmetry.space_group_name_H-M   'P 1'
#
loop_
_entity.id
_entity.type
_entity.pdbx_description
1 polymer ?
#
loop_
_entity_poly.entity_id
_entity_poly.type
_entity_poly.pdbx_seq_one_letter_code
_entity_poly.pdbx_strand_id
1 'polypeptide(L)'
;KRKDYRTRKDRVERQIQAWKSVLPHLVNAFLKFQSQGLPTRNAEGRNQVPWTIEVISLEGRGHRLFLFTTDATSAAVTLVESGIIPVSPDQPRLGFTIESLRFYRQLRRSGIIPVSPDQPRLGFTIESLRFYRQLRCVCPRFSINAFAKALDFYHAIPHMPYLADQLSNAYDCYLEIIQAVKKIVSAELKRGESWDTQNICPPCLYEVEDEPPLKFRLLAIMDGNNSLKLVDSVFRTGSVRTDTRKSTSRCWISSEEVDLFKEEVKKVCLNISHV
;
A
#
# COMPACT_ATOMS: atom_id res chain seq x y z
N LYS A 1 -5.25 2.83 -35.03
CA LYS A 1 -5.06 3.06 -33.58
C LYS A 1 -3.78 3.89 -33.38
N ARG A 2 -3.86 5.15 -32.90
CA ARG A 2 -2.67 5.96 -32.59
C ARG A 2 -1.93 5.31 -31.41
N LYS A 3 -0.65 4.97 -31.58
CA LYS A 3 0.21 4.52 -30.47
C LYS A 3 0.53 5.72 -29.59
N ASP A 4 0.15 5.64 -28.32
CA ASP A 4 0.51 6.63 -27.32
C ASP A 4 1.90 6.30 -26.78
N TYR A 5 2.90 7.09 -27.15
CA TYR A 5 4.29 6.91 -26.73
C TYR A 5 4.58 7.43 -25.31
N ARG A 6 3.58 7.95 -24.60
CA ARG A 6 3.74 8.54 -23.27
C ARG A 6 3.87 7.46 -22.21
N THR A 7 4.98 7.52 -21.46
CA THR A 7 5.28 6.57 -20.37
C THR A 7 4.40 6.83 -19.16
N ARG A 8 4.35 5.87 -18.21
CA ARG A 8 3.64 6.06 -16.93
C ARG A 8 4.17 7.28 -16.17
N LYS A 9 5.49 7.51 -16.21
CA LYS A 9 6.15 8.65 -15.57
C LYS A 9 5.62 9.97 -16.13
N ASP A 10 5.54 10.10 -17.46
CA ASP A 10 5.03 11.32 -18.12
C ASP A 10 3.57 11.63 -17.76
N ARG A 11 2.75 10.59 -17.53
CA ARG A 11 1.36 10.76 -17.10
C ARG A 11 1.26 11.23 -15.66
N VAL A 12 2.02 10.61 -14.76
CA VAL A 12 2.06 10.99 -13.33
C VAL A 12 2.57 12.43 -13.18
N GLU A 13 3.64 12.79 -13.89
CA GLU A 13 4.22 14.13 -13.84
C GLU A 13 3.24 15.20 -14.33
N ARG A 14 2.54 14.94 -15.45
CA ARG A 14 1.47 15.84 -15.90
C ARG A 14 0.34 15.98 -14.89
N GLN A 15 -0.07 14.87 -14.27
CA GLN A 15 -1.11 14.92 -13.24
C GLN A 15 -0.66 15.75 -12.03
N ILE A 16 0.59 15.60 -11.59
CA ILE A 16 1.17 16.41 -10.51
C ILE A 16 1.17 17.90 -10.89
N GLN A 17 1.59 18.25 -12.11
CA GLN A 17 1.61 19.65 -12.56
C GLN A 17 0.21 20.25 -12.67
N ALA A 18 -0.76 19.48 -13.16
CA ALA A 18 -2.17 19.90 -13.22
C ALA A 18 -2.76 20.12 -11.81
N TRP A 19 -2.42 19.27 -10.84
CA TRP A 19 -2.80 19.51 -9.45
C TRP A 19 -2.15 20.76 -8.87
N LYS A 20 -0.86 20.98 -9.14
CA LYS A 20 -0.11 22.15 -8.64
C LYS A 20 -0.70 23.46 -9.15
N SER A 21 -1.13 23.54 -10.41
CA SER A 21 -1.69 24.77 -10.99
C SER A 21 -3.04 25.15 -10.38
N VAL A 22 -3.89 24.17 -10.06
CA VAL A 22 -5.24 24.41 -9.51
C VAL A 22 -5.23 24.52 -7.98
N LEU A 23 -4.18 24.00 -7.30
CA LEU A 23 -4.10 23.91 -5.83
C LEU A 23 -4.45 25.20 -5.07
N PRO A 24 -3.96 26.41 -5.44
CA PRO A 24 -4.31 27.63 -4.70
C PRO A 24 -5.81 27.91 -4.70
N HIS A 25 -6.48 27.67 -5.84
CA HIS A 25 -7.92 27.85 -5.98
C HIS A 25 -8.71 26.79 -5.18
N LEU A 26 -8.20 25.56 -5.12
CA LEU A 26 -8.81 24.49 -4.30
C LEU A 26 -8.74 24.80 -2.81
N VAL A 27 -7.63 25.39 -2.33
CA VAL A 27 -7.49 25.81 -0.92
C VAL A 27 -8.55 26.86 -0.58
N ASN A 28 -8.72 27.88 -1.43
CA ASN A 28 -9.73 28.91 -1.23
C ASN A 28 -11.15 28.31 -1.24
N ALA A 29 -11.46 27.45 -2.21
CA ALA A 29 -12.74 26.73 -2.27
C ALA A 29 -13.00 25.88 -1.03
N PHE A 30 -11.98 25.19 -0.53
CA PHE A 30 -12.08 24.38 0.67
C PHE A 30 -12.36 25.23 1.91
N LEU A 31 -11.68 26.36 2.07
CA LEU A 31 -11.91 27.31 3.18
C LEU A 31 -13.32 27.93 3.12
N LYS A 32 -13.80 28.25 1.92
CA LYS A 32 -15.16 28.75 1.71
C LYS A 32 -16.21 27.69 2.09
N PHE A 33 -16.03 26.45 1.65
CA PHE A 33 -16.89 25.33 2.06
C PHE A 33 -16.87 25.12 3.59
N GLN A 34 -15.71 25.25 4.23
CA GLN A 34 -15.59 25.11 5.70
C GLN A 34 -16.34 26.19 6.48
N SER A 35 -16.38 27.42 5.96
CA SER A 35 -17.01 28.56 6.63
C SER A 35 -18.51 28.68 6.33
N GLN A 36 -18.93 28.34 5.11
CA GLN A 36 -20.29 28.60 4.61
C GLN A 36 -21.11 27.33 4.38
N GLY A 37 -20.48 26.15 4.34
CA GLY A 37 -21.15 24.88 4.04
C GLY A 37 -21.48 24.72 2.55
N LEU A 38 -22.50 23.92 2.26
CA LEU A 38 -22.98 23.72 0.89
C LEU A 38 -23.46 25.04 0.29
N PRO A 39 -23.08 25.38 -0.95
CA PRO A 39 -23.56 26.59 -1.59
C PRO A 39 -25.09 26.54 -1.69
N THR A 40 -25.76 27.56 -1.16
CA THR A 40 -27.20 27.77 -1.35
C THR A 40 -27.50 27.85 -2.85
N ARG A 41 -28.47 27.06 -3.32
CA ARG A 41 -28.98 27.08 -4.70
C ARG A 41 -29.59 28.45 -5.01
N ASN A 42 -28.75 29.43 -5.31
CA ASN A 42 -29.20 30.74 -5.72
C ASN A 42 -29.03 30.86 -7.23
N ALA A 43 -30.18 30.85 -7.89
CA ALA A 43 -30.48 31.39 -9.21
C ALA A 43 -29.98 30.65 -10.46
N GLU A 44 -30.97 30.44 -11.33
CA GLU A 44 -30.92 30.05 -12.73
C GLU A 44 -30.07 31.04 -13.54
N GLY A 45 -28.75 30.83 -13.58
CA GLY A 45 -27.85 31.56 -14.45
C GLY A 45 -27.85 30.93 -15.85
N ARG A 46 -27.99 31.75 -16.91
CA ARG A 46 -28.05 31.31 -18.33
C ARG A 46 -26.80 30.56 -18.85
N ASN A 47 -25.75 30.39 -18.04
CA ASN A 47 -24.45 29.81 -18.42
C ASN A 47 -24.04 28.59 -17.56
N GLN A 48 -25.00 27.77 -17.13
CA GLN A 48 -24.72 26.57 -16.35
C GLN A 48 -24.75 25.32 -17.23
N VAL A 49 -23.64 24.58 -17.26
CA VAL A 49 -23.56 23.29 -17.96
C VAL A 49 -23.81 22.18 -16.94
N PRO A 50 -24.88 21.36 -17.12
CA PRO A 50 -25.10 20.21 -16.26
C PRO A 50 -23.98 19.18 -16.47
N TRP A 51 -23.43 18.71 -15.37
CA TRP A 51 -22.35 17.76 -15.37
C TRP A 51 -22.54 16.72 -14.28
N THR A 52 -22.59 15.46 -14.69
CA THR A 52 -22.74 14.34 -13.77
C THR A 52 -21.37 13.75 -13.47
N ILE A 53 -21.06 13.64 -12.18
CA ILE A 53 -19.89 12.91 -11.71
C ILE A 53 -20.32 11.79 -10.78
N GLU A 54 -19.49 10.76 -10.67
CA GLU A 54 -19.63 9.75 -9.66
C GLU A 54 -19.09 10.27 -8.32
N VAL A 55 -19.89 10.15 -7.27
CA VAL A 55 -19.54 10.60 -5.93
C VAL A 55 -19.58 9.44 -4.96
N ILE A 56 -18.53 9.33 -4.16
CA ILE A 56 -18.42 8.40 -3.06
C ILE A 56 -18.63 9.16 -1.75
N SER A 57 -19.59 8.70 -0.97
CA SER A 57 -20.01 9.28 0.32
C SER A 57 -20.14 8.19 1.38
N LEU A 58 -20.40 8.57 2.64
CA LEU A 58 -20.70 7.60 3.70
C LEU A 58 -21.99 6.82 3.44
N GLU A 59 -22.94 7.43 2.72
CA GLU A 59 -24.23 6.83 2.37
C GLU A 59 -24.10 5.82 1.20
N GLY A 60 -23.03 5.94 0.42
CA GLY A 60 -22.72 5.03 -0.68
C GLY A 60 -22.14 5.75 -1.89
N ARG A 61 -22.16 5.01 -3.02
CA ARG A 61 -21.64 5.43 -4.32
C ARG A 61 -22.82 5.75 -5.23
N GLY A 62 -22.79 6.91 -5.87
CA GLY A 62 -23.86 7.31 -6.78
C GLY A 62 -23.49 8.48 -7.68
N HIS A 63 -24.24 8.66 -8.76
CA HIS A 63 -24.07 9.80 -9.64
C HIS A 63 -24.75 11.04 -9.06
N ARG A 64 -24.01 12.15 -8.99
CA ARG A 64 -24.54 13.45 -8.58
C ARG A 64 -24.40 14.45 -9.71
N LEU A 65 -25.46 15.24 -9.89
CA LEU A 65 -25.51 16.32 -10.86
C LEU A 65 -24.94 17.60 -10.25
N PHE A 66 -23.98 18.20 -10.95
CA PHE A 66 -23.40 19.50 -10.64
C PHE A 66 -23.70 20.47 -11.78
N LEU A 67 -23.70 21.75 -11.44
CA LEU A 67 -23.88 22.84 -12.39
C LEU A 67 -22.54 23.56 -12.47
N PHE A 68 -21.84 23.35 -13.58
CA PHE A 68 -20.58 24.05 -13.85
C PHE A 68 -20.92 25.41 -14.46
N THR A 69 -20.46 26.49 -13.84
CA THR A 69 -20.56 27.83 -14.43
C THR A 69 -19.37 28.03 -15.35
N THR A 70 -19.59 28.52 -16.57
CA THR A 70 -18.52 28.74 -17.56
C THR A 70 -17.42 29.69 -17.08
N ASP A 71 -17.74 30.54 -16.10
CA ASP A 71 -16.83 31.52 -15.51
C ASP A 71 -15.98 30.91 -14.37
N ALA A 72 -16.21 29.64 -14.02
CA ALA A 72 -15.47 28.96 -12.97
C ALA A 72 -14.06 28.56 -13.44
N THR A 73 -13.06 28.86 -12.62
CA THR A 73 -11.63 28.63 -12.89
C THR A 73 -11.28 27.18 -13.27
N SER A 74 -11.97 26.21 -12.65
CA SER A 74 -11.84 24.79 -12.96
C SER A 74 -13.02 24.02 -12.38
N ALA A 75 -13.43 22.97 -13.07
CA ALA A 75 -14.48 22.07 -12.63
C ALA A 75 -14.15 21.41 -11.28
N ALA A 76 -12.86 21.21 -10.97
CA ALA A 76 -12.42 20.70 -9.67
C ALA A 76 -12.71 21.68 -8.51
N VAL A 77 -12.61 22.99 -8.77
CA VAL A 77 -12.88 24.04 -7.76
C VAL A 77 -14.36 24.03 -7.39
N THR A 78 -15.24 23.99 -8.39
CA THR A 78 -16.69 23.88 -8.18
C THR A 78 -17.07 22.65 -7.36
N LEU A 79 -16.42 21.50 -7.62
CA LEU A 79 -16.64 20.30 -6.82
C LEU A 79 -16.23 20.50 -5.36
N VAL A 80 -15.08 21.11 -5.09
CA VAL A 80 -14.62 21.37 -3.71
C VAL A 80 -15.54 22.36 -3.00
N GLU A 81 -16.00 23.41 -3.66
CA GLU A 81 -17.00 24.34 -3.11
C GLU A 81 -18.30 23.61 -2.74
N SER A 82 -18.70 22.59 -3.51
CA SER A 82 -19.86 21.75 -3.22
C SER A 82 -19.60 20.62 -2.21
N GLY A 83 -18.42 20.58 -1.59
CA GLY A 83 -18.08 19.61 -0.56
C GLY A 83 -17.47 18.31 -1.07
N ILE A 84 -16.97 18.27 -2.31
CA ILE A 84 -16.43 17.05 -2.95
C ILE A 84 -14.99 17.27 -3.40
N ILE A 85 -14.10 16.36 -2.98
CA ILE A 85 -12.72 16.32 -3.46
C ILE A 85 -12.66 15.42 -4.70
N PRO A 86 -12.35 15.97 -5.89
CA PRO A 86 -12.20 15.19 -7.11
C PRO A 86 -10.94 14.32 -7.12
N VAL A 87 -10.95 13.25 -7.91
CA VAL A 87 -9.77 12.39 -8.14
C VAL A 87 -8.89 12.93 -9.30
N SER A 88 -9.39 13.88 -10.08
CA SER A 88 -8.68 14.50 -11.21
C SER A 88 -8.98 16.01 -11.28
N PRO A 89 -7.97 16.87 -11.53
CA PRO A 89 -8.16 18.32 -11.58
C PRO A 89 -8.77 18.80 -12.91
N ASP A 90 -8.52 18.10 -14.01
CA ASP A 90 -8.90 18.55 -15.36
C ASP A 90 -10.24 17.98 -15.81
N GLN A 91 -10.48 16.70 -15.54
CA GLN A 91 -11.69 15.97 -15.94
C GLN A 91 -12.12 15.00 -14.84
N PRO A 92 -12.64 15.49 -13.71
CA PRO A 92 -13.07 14.59 -12.66
C PRO A 92 -14.31 13.80 -13.08
N ARG A 93 -14.16 12.48 -13.06
CA ARG A 93 -15.28 11.54 -13.23
C ARG A 93 -15.73 10.96 -11.89
N LEU A 94 -14.86 11.06 -10.89
CA LEU A 94 -15.02 10.50 -9.56
C LEU A 94 -14.57 11.53 -8.52
N GLY A 95 -15.30 11.62 -7.42
CA GLY A 95 -14.93 12.42 -6.26
C GLY A 95 -15.42 11.81 -4.96
N PHE A 96 -14.80 12.23 -3.86
CA PHE A 96 -15.16 11.83 -2.49
C PHE A 96 -15.74 13.01 -1.74
N THR A 97 -16.79 12.81 -0.94
CA THR A 97 -17.25 13.89 -0.06
C THR A 97 -16.19 14.23 0.99
N ILE A 98 -16.04 15.51 1.31
CA ILE A 98 -15.13 15.98 2.36
C ILE A 98 -15.50 15.35 3.70
N GLU A 99 -16.79 15.13 3.97
CA GLU A 99 -17.28 14.45 5.16
C GLU A 99 -16.74 13.01 5.27
N SER A 100 -16.83 12.22 4.19
CA SER A 100 -16.23 10.88 4.16
C SER A 100 -14.76 10.95 4.52
N LEU A 101 -13.98 11.85 3.90
CA LEU A 101 -12.55 11.98 4.17
C LEU A 101 -12.25 12.41 5.61
N ARG A 102 -13.09 13.26 6.22
CA ARG A 102 -13.01 13.61 7.64
C ARG A 102 -13.30 12.40 8.54
N PHE A 103 -14.33 11.61 8.21
CA PHE A 103 -14.64 10.37 8.91
C PHE A 103 -13.46 9.40 8.85
N TYR A 104 -12.86 9.18 7.68
CA TYR A 104 -11.62 8.40 7.54
C TYR A 104 -10.46 8.93 8.36
N ARG A 105 -10.31 10.25 8.47
CA ARG A 105 -9.31 10.87 9.36
C ARG A 105 -9.63 10.55 10.82
N GLN A 106 -10.88 10.60 11.23
CA GLN A 106 -11.29 10.33 12.61
C GLN A 106 -11.14 8.85 12.99
N LEU A 107 -11.47 7.93 12.09
CA LEU A 107 -11.21 6.49 12.28
C LEU A 107 -9.71 6.24 12.53
N ARG A 108 -8.83 6.85 11.74
CA ARG A 108 -7.39 6.72 11.95
C ARG A 108 -6.92 7.31 13.28
N ARG A 109 -7.47 8.46 13.69
CA ARG A 109 -7.16 9.07 15.00
C ARG A 109 -7.64 8.21 16.18
N SER A 110 -8.68 7.41 15.98
CA SER A 110 -9.17 6.44 16.97
C SER A 110 -8.48 5.08 16.87
N GLY A 111 -7.47 4.94 16.01
CA GLY A 111 -6.70 3.69 15.87
C GLY A 111 -7.38 2.63 15.02
N ILE A 112 -8.31 3.00 14.14
CA ILE A 112 -9.03 2.07 13.25
C ILE A 112 -8.56 2.23 11.81
N ILE A 113 -8.26 1.10 11.16
CA ILE A 113 -7.95 1.00 9.74
C ILE A 113 -9.20 0.43 9.02
N PRO A 114 -9.89 1.24 8.21
CA PRO A 114 -11.01 0.78 7.42
C PRO A 114 -10.57 -0.10 6.26
N VAL A 115 -11.42 -1.06 5.90
CA VAL A 115 -11.14 -2.05 4.86
C VAL A 115 -11.31 -1.51 3.44
N SER A 116 -12.23 -0.56 3.26
CA SER A 116 -12.51 0.07 1.97
C SER A 116 -12.45 1.58 2.11
N PRO A 117 -11.80 2.30 1.17
CA PRO A 117 -11.84 3.76 1.07
C PRO A 117 -13.18 4.27 0.51
N ASP A 118 -13.99 3.39 -0.09
CA ASP A 118 -15.23 3.78 -0.74
C ASP A 118 -16.44 3.64 0.19
N GLN A 119 -16.44 2.58 1.01
CA GLN A 119 -17.52 2.31 1.98
C GLN A 119 -16.93 1.68 3.24
N PRO A 120 -16.61 2.49 4.28
CA PRO A 120 -15.94 2.02 5.49
C PRO A 120 -16.94 1.42 6.47
N ARG A 121 -17.69 0.40 6.05
CA ARG A 121 -18.65 -0.32 6.92
C ARG A 121 -17.95 -1.26 7.91
N LEU A 122 -16.70 -1.62 7.63
CA LEU A 122 -15.87 -2.43 8.48
C LEU A 122 -14.48 -1.81 8.60
N GLY A 123 -13.93 -1.87 9.80
CA GLY A 123 -12.54 -1.54 10.08
C GLY A 123 -11.99 -2.41 11.18
N PHE A 124 -10.67 -2.51 11.21
CA PHE A 124 -9.93 -3.24 12.23
C PHE A 124 -9.10 -2.27 13.04
N THR A 125 -9.01 -2.47 14.36
CA THR A 125 -8.14 -1.67 15.20
C THR A 125 -6.67 -2.00 14.88
N ILE A 126 -5.80 -1.01 15.05
CA ILE A 126 -4.35 -1.18 14.94
C ILE A 126 -3.89 -2.23 15.97
N GLU A 127 -4.52 -2.28 17.14
CA GLU A 127 -4.28 -3.26 18.19
C GLU A 127 -4.54 -4.69 17.71
N SER A 128 -5.68 -4.95 17.05
CA SER A 128 -6.01 -6.28 16.51
C SER A 128 -5.03 -6.69 15.41
N LEU A 129 -4.66 -5.77 14.52
CA LEU A 129 -3.68 -6.03 13.46
C LEU A 129 -2.26 -6.25 14.01
N ARG A 130 -1.88 -5.51 15.05
CA ARG A 130 -0.63 -5.70 15.79
C ARG A 130 -0.63 -7.05 16.50
N PHE A 131 -1.73 -7.43 17.14
CA PHE A 131 -1.87 -8.71 17.81
C PHE A 131 -1.72 -9.87 16.83
N TYR A 132 -2.42 -9.83 15.69
CA TYR A 132 -2.26 -10.83 14.63
C TYR A 132 -0.82 -10.93 14.13
N ARG A 133 -0.14 -9.78 13.93
CA ARG A 133 1.28 -9.77 13.56
C ARG A 133 2.15 -10.52 14.56
N GLN A 134 1.92 -10.31 15.86
CA GLN A 134 2.67 -11.01 16.91
C GLN A 134 2.35 -12.50 16.96
N LEU A 135 1.07 -12.87 16.83
CA LEU A 135 0.67 -14.28 16.73
C LEU A 135 1.38 -14.98 15.59
N ARG A 136 1.49 -14.33 14.42
CA ARG A 136 2.17 -14.90 13.24
C ARG A 136 3.69 -15.02 13.43
N CYS A 137 4.31 -14.18 14.25
CA CYS A 137 5.72 -14.32 14.60
C CYS A 137 5.99 -15.58 15.43
N VAL A 138 5.07 -15.97 16.32
CA VAL A 138 5.20 -17.17 17.17
C VAL A 138 4.69 -18.43 16.46
N CYS A 139 3.60 -18.31 15.72
CA CYS A 139 2.98 -19.41 14.99
C CYS A 139 2.76 -19.01 13.52
N PRO A 140 3.75 -19.21 12.64
CA PRO A 140 3.63 -18.86 11.22
C PRO A 140 2.50 -19.60 10.48
N ARG A 141 2.05 -20.75 11.03
CA ARG A 141 0.92 -21.54 10.52
C ARG A 141 -0.45 -20.95 10.85
N PHE A 142 -0.52 -19.98 11.76
CA PHE A 142 -1.77 -19.30 12.11
C PHE A 142 -2.19 -18.34 10.99
N SER A 143 -3.05 -18.85 10.10
CA SER A 143 -3.45 -18.15 8.89
C SER A 143 -4.39 -16.96 9.16
N ILE A 144 -4.47 -16.04 8.20
CA ILE A 144 -5.39 -14.90 8.28
C ILE A 144 -6.85 -15.34 8.31
N ASN A 145 -7.17 -16.44 7.62
CA ASN A 145 -8.51 -17.03 7.63
C ASN A 145 -8.84 -17.63 9.00
N ALA A 146 -7.87 -18.28 9.66
CA ALA A 146 -8.05 -18.78 11.02
C ALA A 146 -8.27 -17.63 12.01
N PHE A 147 -7.53 -16.52 11.85
CA PHE A 147 -7.74 -15.32 12.67
C PHE A 147 -9.10 -14.67 12.42
N ALA A 148 -9.54 -14.55 11.15
CA ALA A 148 -10.87 -14.05 10.81
C ALA A 148 -11.99 -14.90 11.44
N LYS A 149 -11.90 -16.23 11.34
CA LYS A 149 -12.84 -17.15 12.01
C LYS A 149 -12.82 -17.01 13.53
N ALA A 150 -11.65 -16.81 14.12
CA ALA A 150 -11.52 -16.57 15.55
C ALA A 150 -12.21 -15.26 15.96
N LEU A 151 -12.12 -14.20 15.16
CA LEU A 151 -12.84 -12.95 15.38
C LEU A 151 -14.36 -13.14 15.25
N ASP A 152 -14.83 -13.79 14.19
CA ASP A 152 -16.26 -14.11 14.02
C ASP A 152 -16.82 -14.83 15.26
N PHE A 153 -16.12 -15.88 15.69
CA PHE A 153 -16.51 -16.68 16.87
C PHE A 153 -16.45 -15.85 18.17
N TYR A 154 -15.39 -15.05 18.36
CA TYR A 154 -15.23 -14.19 19.53
C TYR A 154 -16.35 -13.15 19.65
N HIS A 155 -16.87 -12.66 18.53
CA HIS A 155 -17.98 -11.71 18.49
C HIS A 155 -19.36 -12.37 18.47
N ALA A 156 -19.44 -13.71 18.53
CA ALA A 156 -20.69 -14.48 18.42
C ALA A 156 -21.47 -14.18 17.13
N ILE A 157 -20.75 -13.98 16.01
CA ILE A 157 -21.32 -13.73 14.68
C ILE A 157 -21.11 -14.98 13.80
N PRO A 158 -22.06 -15.34 12.92
CA PRO A 158 -21.84 -16.38 11.91
C PRO A 158 -20.60 -16.11 11.07
N HIS A 159 -19.88 -17.16 10.66
CA HIS A 159 -18.67 -17.00 9.87
C HIS A 159 -18.95 -16.21 8.58
N MET A 160 -18.22 -15.10 8.41
CA MET A 160 -18.34 -14.23 7.25
C MET A 160 -17.25 -14.59 6.22
N PRO A 161 -17.58 -15.19 5.06
CA PRO A 161 -16.58 -15.71 4.12
C PRO A 161 -15.60 -14.66 3.60
N TYR A 162 -16.05 -13.41 3.50
CA TYR A 162 -15.27 -12.29 2.99
C TYR A 162 -14.39 -11.61 4.05
N LEU A 163 -14.56 -11.93 5.34
CA LEU A 163 -13.83 -11.25 6.42
C LEU A 163 -12.32 -11.47 6.30
N ALA A 164 -11.89 -12.64 5.85
CA ALA A 164 -10.48 -12.95 5.64
C ALA A 164 -9.83 -12.04 4.58
N ASP A 165 -10.52 -11.78 3.47
CA ASP A 165 -10.04 -10.87 2.41
C ASP A 165 -10.00 -9.43 2.92
N GLN A 166 -11.05 -9.02 3.63
CA GLN A 166 -11.15 -7.69 4.23
C GLN A 166 -10.04 -7.43 5.25
N LEU A 167 -9.77 -8.42 6.10
CA LEU A 167 -8.69 -8.42 7.07
C LEU A 167 -7.33 -8.40 6.38
N SER A 168 -7.16 -9.13 5.26
CA SER A 168 -5.94 -9.09 4.45
C SER A 168 -5.67 -7.69 3.91
N ASN A 169 -6.67 -7.02 3.36
CA ASN A 169 -6.53 -5.66 2.84
C ASN A 169 -6.13 -4.66 3.94
N ALA A 170 -6.80 -4.73 5.10
CA ALA A 170 -6.47 -3.88 6.24
C ALA A 170 -5.07 -4.19 6.80
N TYR A 171 -4.67 -5.47 6.82
CA TYR A 171 -3.36 -5.90 7.29
C TYR A 171 -2.23 -5.43 6.36
N ASP A 172 -2.41 -5.50 5.03
CA ASP A 172 -1.46 -4.96 4.07
C ASP A 172 -1.29 -3.44 4.25
N CYS A 173 -2.39 -2.71 4.43
CA CYS A 173 -2.35 -1.28 4.74
C CYS A 173 -1.58 -0.99 6.04
N TYR A 174 -1.83 -1.78 7.09
CA TYR A 174 -1.09 -1.69 8.35
C TYR A 174 0.41 -1.94 8.17
N LEU A 175 0.80 -2.96 7.40
CA LEU A 175 2.20 -3.26 7.14
C LEU A 175 2.90 -2.12 6.37
N GLU A 176 2.24 -1.54 5.37
CA GLU A 176 2.74 -0.37 4.63
C GLU A 176 2.97 0.84 5.56
N ILE A 177 2.03 1.12 6.47
CA ILE A 177 2.18 2.19 7.47
C ILE A 177 3.41 1.93 8.36
N ILE A 178 3.56 0.70 8.86
CA ILE A 178 4.72 0.34 9.70
C ILE A 178 6.03 0.50 8.92
N GLN A 179 6.08 0.08 7.65
CA GLN A 179 7.27 0.23 6.81
C GLN A 179 7.60 1.70 6.56
N ALA A 180 6.60 2.53 6.26
CA ALA A 180 6.79 3.97 6.08
C ALA A 180 7.32 4.62 7.37
N VAL A 181 6.77 4.26 8.54
CA VAL A 181 7.25 4.75 9.85
C VAL A 181 8.70 4.33 10.08
N LYS A 182 9.05 3.05 9.81
CA LYS A 182 10.44 2.59 9.92
C LYS A 182 11.38 3.40 9.04
N LYS A 183 10.96 3.74 7.81
CA LYS A 183 11.75 4.55 6.89
C LYS A 183 11.99 5.96 7.44
N ILE A 184 10.97 6.60 8.01
CA ILE A 184 11.09 7.93 8.63
C ILE A 184 12.06 7.84 9.82
N VAL A 185 11.85 6.88 10.73
CA VAL A 185 12.73 6.70 11.90
C VAL A 185 14.17 6.43 11.48
N SER A 186 14.40 5.59 10.47
CA SER A 186 15.74 5.35 9.94
C SER A 186 16.36 6.61 9.36
N ALA A 187 15.60 7.44 8.63
CA ALA A 187 16.10 8.70 8.09
C ALA A 187 16.50 9.69 9.19
N GLU A 188 15.66 9.84 10.22
CA GLU A 188 15.95 10.71 11.39
C GLU A 188 17.16 10.22 12.18
N LEU A 189 17.30 8.89 12.32
CA LEU A 189 18.47 8.28 12.94
C LEU A 189 19.70 8.24 12.02
N LYS A 190 19.66 8.90 10.85
CA LYS A 190 20.72 8.95 9.84
C LYS A 190 21.21 7.56 9.41
N ARG A 191 20.32 6.57 9.42
CA ARG A 191 20.57 5.19 8.97
C ARG A 191 20.39 5.13 7.47
N GLY A 192 21.46 5.48 6.75
CA GLY A 192 21.52 5.46 5.29
C GLY A 192 21.40 4.05 4.67
N GLU A 193 21.63 3.98 3.36
CA GLU A 193 21.44 2.76 2.58
C GLU A 193 22.37 1.60 3.00
N SER A 194 23.60 1.93 3.40
CA SER A 194 24.62 0.99 3.87
C SER A 194 24.70 0.89 5.39
N TRP A 195 23.80 1.53 6.14
CA TRP A 195 23.93 1.56 7.60
C TRP A 195 23.83 0.17 8.20
N ASP A 196 22.92 -0.67 7.69
CA ASP A 196 22.74 -2.03 8.19
C ASP A 196 23.99 -2.88 7.94
N THR A 197 24.60 -2.82 6.76
CA THR A 197 25.81 -3.61 6.45
C THR A 197 27.03 -3.14 7.24
N GLN A 198 27.07 -1.88 7.65
CA GLN A 198 28.16 -1.30 8.43
C GLN A 198 27.98 -1.46 9.94
N ASN A 199 26.75 -1.62 10.43
CA ASN A 199 26.42 -1.52 11.87
C ASN A 199 25.63 -2.71 12.42
N ILE A 200 24.92 -3.48 11.59
CA ILE A 200 24.36 -4.76 12.01
C ILE A 200 25.52 -5.75 11.98
N CYS A 201 25.79 -6.36 13.14
CA CYS A 201 26.71 -7.46 13.24
C CYS A 201 26.29 -8.54 12.22
N PRO A 202 27.09 -8.84 11.17
CA PRO A 202 26.88 -10.07 10.44
C PRO A 202 26.90 -11.19 11.48
N PRO A 203 25.94 -12.14 11.47
CA PRO A 203 25.86 -13.19 12.49
C PRO A 203 27.27 -13.72 12.77
N CYS A 204 27.74 -13.37 13.97
CA CYS A 204 29.14 -13.10 14.35
C CYS A 204 30.23 -13.71 13.45
N LEU A 205 30.76 -12.87 12.54
CA LEU A 205 32.05 -13.07 11.86
C LEU A 205 33.17 -12.22 12.50
N TYR A 206 32.95 -11.73 13.72
CA TYR A 206 33.92 -10.89 14.43
C TYR A 206 35.02 -11.78 15.01
N GLU A 207 36.27 -11.53 14.63
CA GLU A 207 37.45 -12.22 15.15
C GLU A 207 38.17 -11.27 16.12
N VAL A 208 38.47 -11.73 17.33
CA VAL A 208 39.27 -10.99 18.33
C VAL A 208 40.75 -11.36 18.16
N GLU A 209 41.66 -10.40 18.33
CA GLU A 209 43.11 -10.59 18.08
C GLU A 209 43.73 -11.79 18.82
N ASP A 210 43.18 -12.17 19.99
CA ASP A 210 43.68 -13.24 20.85
C ASP A 210 42.81 -14.52 20.83
N GLU A 211 41.86 -14.66 19.92
CA GLU A 211 41.06 -15.89 19.82
C GLU A 211 41.78 -17.01 19.05
N PRO A 212 41.74 -18.27 19.52
CA PRO A 212 42.29 -19.39 18.77
C PRO A 212 41.62 -19.54 17.40
N PRO A 213 42.40 -19.76 16.31
CA PRO A 213 41.82 -19.88 14.98
C PRO A 213 40.88 -21.10 14.91
N LEU A 214 39.61 -20.85 14.55
CA LEU A 214 38.63 -21.91 14.34
C LEU A 214 38.97 -22.69 13.06
N LYS A 215 38.86 -24.03 13.11
CA LYS A 215 39.03 -24.91 11.93
C LYS A 215 38.07 -24.54 10.78
N PHE A 216 36.87 -24.07 11.13
CA PHE A 216 35.87 -23.56 10.18
C PHE A 216 35.43 -22.17 10.67
N ARG A 217 35.58 -21.15 9.82
CA ARG A 217 35.35 -19.72 10.18
C ARG A 217 33.86 -19.34 10.23
N LEU A 218 32.99 -20.15 9.63
CA LEU A 218 31.57 -19.90 9.57
C LEU A 218 30.82 -21.22 9.49
N LEU A 219 29.83 -21.41 10.36
CA LEU A 219 28.83 -22.45 10.21
C LEU A 219 27.52 -21.80 9.75
N ALA A 220 27.26 -21.85 8.44
CA ALA A 220 26.01 -21.36 7.88
C ALA A 220 24.99 -22.51 7.82
N ILE A 221 23.86 -22.35 8.51
CA ILE A 221 22.69 -23.23 8.35
C ILE A 221 21.68 -22.46 7.50
N MET A 222 21.53 -22.88 6.25
CA MET A 222 20.51 -22.33 5.37
C MET A 222 19.33 -23.30 5.33
N ASP A 223 18.15 -22.85 5.75
CA ASP A 223 16.93 -23.55 5.33
C ASP A 223 16.79 -23.31 3.82
N GLY A 224 17.07 -24.36 3.03
CA GLY A 224 16.96 -24.30 1.57
C GLY A 224 15.54 -24.02 1.06
N ASN A 225 14.57 -23.87 1.98
CA ASN A 225 13.16 -23.71 1.70
C ASN A 225 12.69 -24.80 0.70
N ASN A 226 13.22 -26.02 0.90
CA ASN A 226 13.03 -27.16 0.01
C ASN A 226 11.56 -27.61 -0.04
N SER A 227 10.73 -27.16 0.89
CA SER A 227 9.28 -27.40 0.89
C SER A 227 8.57 -26.86 -0.37
N LEU A 228 9.09 -25.78 -0.99
CA LEU A 228 8.55 -25.20 -2.23
C LEU A 228 9.12 -25.85 -3.51
N LYS A 229 10.25 -26.55 -3.41
CA LYS A 229 10.94 -27.20 -4.56
C LYS A 229 10.40 -28.61 -4.87
N LEU A 230 9.58 -29.19 -3.99
CA LEU A 230 9.09 -30.57 -4.12
C LEU A 230 7.62 -30.69 -4.55
N VAL A 231 6.94 -29.57 -4.81
CA VAL A 231 5.57 -29.62 -5.35
C VAL A 231 5.65 -29.59 -6.87
N ASP A 232 5.51 -30.77 -7.48
CA ASP A 232 5.35 -30.96 -8.93
C ASP A 232 4.33 -29.95 -9.49
N SER A 233 4.59 -29.41 -10.68
CA SER A 233 3.63 -28.55 -11.37
C SER A 233 2.29 -29.24 -11.58
N VAL A 234 2.28 -30.57 -11.65
CA VAL A 234 1.07 -31.42 -11.69
C VAL A 234 0.23 -31.29 -10.41
N PHE A 235 0.86 -31.08 -9.25
CA PHE A 235 0.18 -30.88 -7.95
C PHE A 235 -0.08 -29.40 -7.62
N ARG A 236 0.42 -28.46 -8.44
CA ARG A 236 0.09 -27.03 -8.33
C ARG A 236 -1.22 -26.75 -9.07
N THR A 237 -2.32 -27.25 -8.54
CA THR A 237 -3.65 -26.96 -9.09
C THR A 237 -3.99 -25.48 -8.87
N GLY A 238 -4.11 -24.70 -9.94
CA GLY A 238 -4.48 -23.28 -9.89
C GLY A 238 -3.66 -22.41 -10.85
N SER A 239 -4.12 -21.16 -11.05
CA SER A 239 -3.34 -20.17 -11.80
C SER A 239 -2.20 -19.63 -10.94
N VAL A 240 -1.02 -19.47 -11.53
CA VAL A 240 0.09 -18.77 -10.89
C VAL A 240 -0.39 -17.35 -10.57
N ARG A 241 -0.47 -17.01 -9.28
CA ARG A 241 -0.76 -15.65 -8.85
C ARG A 241 0.49 -14.81 -9.04
N THR A 242 0.44 -13.88 -9.99
CA THR A 242 1.51 -12.89 -10.18
C THR A 242 1.51 -11.94 -8.99
N ASP A 243 2.46 -12.14 -8.07
CA ASP A 243 2.75 -11.15 -7.03
C ASP A 243 3.71 -10.10 -7.59
N THR A 244 3.20 -8.88 -7.80
CA THR A 244 4.01 -7.77 -8.34
C THR A 244 4.67 -6.94 -7.24
N ARG A 245 4.46 -7.30 -5.97
CA ARG A 245 5.05 -6.58 -4.84
C ARG A 245 6.56 -6.78 -4.83
N LYS A 246 7.29 -5.68 -4.64
CA LYS A 246 8.75 -5.69 -4.49
C LYS A 246 9.07 -5.44 -3.02
N SER A 247 9.83 -6.36 -2.42
CA SER A 247 10.37 -6.14 -1.09
C SER A 247 11.44 -5.05 -1.14
N THR A 248 11.35 -4.06 -0.26
CA THR A 248 12.45 -3.11 -0.02
C THR A 248 13.35 -3.57 1.13
N SER A 249 13.12 -4.79 1.65
CA SER A 249 13.95 -5.37 2.71
C SER A 249 15.32 -5.70 2.15
N ARG A 250 16.37 -5.28 2.87
CA ARG A 250 17.77 -5.63 2.56
C ARG A 250 18.08 -7.10 2.85
N CYS A 251 17.19 -7.80 3.56
CA CYS A 251 17.28 -9.25 3.77
C CYS A 251 16.69 -10.07 2.61
N TRP A 252 16.22 -9.42 1.55
CA TRP A 252 15.69 -10.08 0.36
C TRP A 252 16.59 -9.79 -0.84
N ILE A 253 17.08 -10.84 -1.50
CA ILE A 253 17.86 -10.74 -2.73
C ILE A 253 16.91 -11.01 -3.90
N SER A 254 16.99 -10.21 -4.97
CA SER A 254 16.10 -10.38 -6.11
C SER A 254 16.43 -11.66 -6.88
N SER A 255 15.44 -12.26 -7.55
CA SER A 255 15.70 -13.45 -8.36
C SER A 255 16.68 -13.14 -9.48
N GLU A 256 16.61 -11.95 -10.07
CA GLU A 256 17.54 -11.51 -11.11
C GLU A 256 18.98 -11.45 -10.61
N GLU A 257 19.20 -11.02 -9.36
CA GLU A 257 20.52 -10.95 -8.73
C GLU A 257 21.05 -12.35 -8.37
N VAL A 258 20.19 -13.25 -7.88
CA VAL A 258 20.56 -14.65 -7.61
C VAL A 258 20.89 -15.41 -8.90
N ASP A 259 20.12 -15.18 -9.96
CA ASP A 259 20.25 -15.89 -11.23
C ASP A 259 21.59 -15.61 -11.95
N LEU A 260 22.28 -14.51 -11.60
CA LEU A 260 23.66 -14.23 -12.06
C LEU A 260 24.62 -15.37 -11.71
N PHE A 261 24.38 -16.06 -10.60
CA PHE A 261 25.24 -17.12 -10.05
C PHE A 261 24.78 -18.54 -10.43
N LYS A 262 23.70 -18.68 -11.22
CA LYS A 262 23.07 -19.97 -11.55
C LYS A 262 24.04 -21.00 -12.16
N GLU A 263 25.03 -20.54 -12.91
CA GLU A 263 25.98 -21.39 -13.64
C GLU A 263 27.37 -21.47 -12.99
N GLU A 264 27.61 -20.82 -11.84
CA GLU A 264 28.93 -20.84 -11.19
C GLU A 264 29.36 -22.22 -10.71
N VAL A 265 28.41 -23.06 -10.27
CA VAL A 265 28.70 -24.40 -9.70
C VAL A 265 29.30 -25.35 -10.74
N LYS A 266 29.04 -25.15 -12.04
CA LYS A 266 29.53 -26.05 -13.11
C LYS A 266 31.02 -25.91 -13.42
N LYS A 267 31.70 -24.84 -12.95
CA LYS A 267 33.10 -24.57 -13.32
C LYS A 267 34.14 -25.28 -12.47
N VAL A 268 33.79 -25.76 -11.27
CA VAL A 268 34.77 -26.31 -10.32
C VAL A 268 34.98 -27.83 -10.47
N CYS A 269 34.07 -28.57 -11.11
CA CYS A 269 34.18 -30.03 -11.23
C CYS A 269 35.07 -30.53 -12.39
N LEU A 270 35.73 -29.66 -13.17
CA LEU A 270 36.52 -30.08 -14.34
C LEU A 270 38.04 -30.16 -14.11
N ASN A 271 38.58 -29.82 -12.94
CA ASN A 271 40.03 -29.77 -12.70
C ASN A 271 40.55 -30.70 -11.59
N ILE A 272 39.86 -31.81 -11.30
CA ILE A 272 40.44 -32.89 -10.48
C ILE A 272 40.64 -34.12 -11.38
N SER A 273 41.67 -34.06 -12.22
CA SER A 273 42.22 -35.23 -12.90
C SER A 273 43.71 -35.30 -12.60
N HIS A 274 44.04 -36.29 -11.76
CA HIS A 274 45.31 -37.00 -11.62
C HIS A 274 46.63 -36.24 -11.81
N VAL A 275 47.36 -36.09 -10.71
CA VAL A 275 48.79 -36.42 -10.62
C VAL A 275 48.97 -37.34 -9.41
#